data_AF-A0A936IS52-F1
#
_entry.id   AF-A0A936IS52-F1
#
_cell.length_a   1.000
_cell.length_b   1.000
_cell.length_c   1.000
_cell.angle_alpha   90.00
_cell.angle_beta   90.00
_cell.angle_gamma   90.00
#
_symmetry.space_group_name_H-M   'P 1'
#
loop_
_entity.id
_entity.type
_entity.pdbx_description
1 polymer ?
#
loop_
_entity_poly.entity_id
_entity_poly.type
_entity_poly.pdbx_seq_one_letter_code
_entity_poly.pdbx_strand_id
1 'polypeptide(L)'
;MANPSFPLPNQPAPVAETVDTLSDGTLVKRRIGRMRACSEKNDKGKLCAGHLKRWYFFGEEVSRKYGKDAEVYRCEKCKTLYLPHPEEEPRTGTLSW
;
A
#
# COMPACT_ATOMS: atom_id res chain seq x y z
N MET A 1 -6.41 -33.31 -16.44
CA MET A 1 -6.86 -32.54 -17.61
C MET A 1 -7.07 -31.10 -17.16
N ALA A 2 -6.36 -30.14 -17.77
CA ALA A 2 -6.43 -28.73 -17.38
C ALA A 2 -7.80 -28.14 -17.80
N ASN A 3 -8.44 -27.39 -16.91
CA ASN A 3 -9.74 -26.75 -17.17
C ASN A 3 -9.58 -25.65 -18.24
N PRO A 4 -10.24 -25.73 -19.41
CA PRO A 4 -9.93 -24.90 -20.58
C PRO A 4 -10.56 -23.48 -20.60
N SER A 5 -11.07 -22.94 -19.49
CA SER A 5 -11.92 -21.74 -19.52
C SER A 5 -11.38 -20.49 -18.81
N PHE A 6 -10.18 -20.53 -18.23
CA PHE A 6 -9.58 -19.32 -17.67
C PHE A 6 -8.51 -18.79 -18.62
N PRO A 7 -8.77 -17.70 -19.37
CA PRO A 7 -7.70 -17.02 -20.08
C PRO A 7 -6.63 -16.62 -19.08
N LEU A 8 -5.37 -16.92 -19.38
CA LEU A 8 -4.25 -16.46 -18.57
C LEU A 8 -4.32 -14.93 -18.51
N PRO A 9 -4.19 -14.31 -17.32
CA PRO A 9 -4.22 -12.86 -17.22
C PRO A 9 -3.06 -12.29 -18.04
N ASN A 10 -3.39 -11.58 -19.13
CA ASN A 10 -2.43 -10.96 -20.05
C ASN A 10 -1.80 -9.68 -19.45
N GLN A 11 -1.99 -9.43 -18.16
CA GLN A 11 -1.50 -8.25 -17.46
C GLN A 11 -0.43 -8.68 -16.45
N PRO A 12 0.70 -7.97 -16.38
CA PRO A 12 1.70 -8.21 -15.35
C PRO A 12 1.06 -8.02 -13.97
N ALA A 13 1.49 -8.83 -12.99
CA ALA A 13 0.98 -8.70 -11.63
C ALA A 13 1.18 -7.26 -11.13
N PRO A 14 0.17 -6.63 -10.51
CA PRO A 14 0.30 -5.26 -10.03
C PRO A 14 1.36 -5.20 -8.94
N VAL A 15 2.32 -4.29 -9.08
CA VAL A 15 3.42 -4.09 -8.13
C VAL A 15 3.22 -2.76 -7.41
N ALA A 16 3.44 -2.75 -6.09
CA ALA A 16 3.43 -1.52 -5.31
C ALA A 16 4.71 -0.73 -5.59
N GLU A 17 4.60 0.34 -6.37
CA GLU A 17 5.72 1.21 -6.73
C GLU A 17 6.21 2.01 -5.53
N THR A 18 7.53 2.15 -5.39
CA THR A 18 8.13 3.05 -4.40
C THR A 18 8.04 4.48 -4.89
N VAL A 19 7.34 5.32 -4.13
CA VAL A 19 7.10 6.73 -4.46
C VAL A 19 8.18 7.61 -3.83
N ASP A 20 8.57 7.31 -2.59
CA ASP A 20 9.49 8.14 -1.82
C ASP A 20 10.15 7.33 -0.69
N THR A 21 11.20 7.88 -0.10
CA THR A 21 11.86 7.37 1.11
C THR A 21 11.99 8.53 2.08
N LEU A 22 11.41 8.38 3.27
CA LEU A 22 11.52 9.39 4.35
C LEU A 22 12.95 9.48 4.87
N SER A 23 13.26 10.57 5.58
CA SER A 23 14.57 10.75 6.25
C SER A 23 14.91 9.64 7.24
N ASP A 24 13.90 9.02 7.85
CA ASP A 24 14.08 7.90 8.79
C ASP A 24 14.35 6.55 8.09
N GLY A 25 14.49 6.53 6.76
CA GLY A 25 14.62 5.31 5.96
C GLY A 25 13.30 4.57 5.76
N THR A 26 12.17 5.16 6.17
CA THR A 26 10.85 4.55 5.95
C THR A 26 10.45 4.69 4.48
N LEU A 27 10.19 3.56 3.84
CA LEU A 27 9.71 3.52 2.45
C LEU A 27 8.25 3.99 2.36
N VAL A 28 7.96 4.80 1.36
CA VAL A 28 6.61 5.17 0.93
C VAL A 28 6.34 4.54 -0.41
N LYS A 29 5.28 3.73 -0.46
CA LYS A 29 4.85 3.04 -1.67
C LYS A 29 3.45 3.44 -2.07
N ARG A 30 3.07 3.16 -3.31
CA ARG A 30 1.69 3.26 -3.76
C ARG A 30 0.99 1.93 -3.53
N ARG A 31 -0.19 1.96 -2.90
CA ARG A 31 -0.97 0.74 -2.68
C ARG A 31 -1.39 0.17 -4.03
N ILE A 32 -1.33 -1.15 -4.16
CA ILE A 32 -2.06 -1.84 -5.22
C ILE A 32 -3.56 -1.75 -4.89
N GLY A 33 -4.41 -1.69 -5.93
CA GLY A 33 -5.86 -1.71 -5.77
C GLY A 33 -6.31 -2.84 -4.83
N ARG A 34 -7.15 -2.50 -3.85
CA ARG A 34 -7.74 -3.39 -2.84
C ARG A 34 -6.74 -4.11 -1.93
N MET A 35 -5.47 -3.73 -1.94
CA MET A 35 -4.42 -4.35 -1.11
C MET A 35 -4.63 -4.07 0.38
N ARG A 36 -4.71 -5.14 1.19
CA ARG A 36 -4.86 -5.08 2.66
C ARG A 36 -3.62 -5.54 3.43
N ALA A 37 -2.66 -6.14 2.74
CA ALA A 37 -1.44 -6.67 3.31
C ALA A 37 -0.22 -6.03 2.64
N CYS A 38 0.86 -5.86 3.40
CA CYS A 38 2.11 -5.30 2.92
C CYS A 38 2.79 -6.24 1.92
N SER A 39 3.19 -5.70 0.76
CA SER A 39 3.90 -6.40 -0.30
C SER A 39 5.43 -6.21 -0.24
N GLU A 40 5.95 -5.59 0.83
CA GLU A 40 7.39 -5.39 1.03
C GLU A 40 8.12 -6.73 1.14
N LYS A 41 9.27 -6.86 0.47
CA LYS A 41 10.13 -8.03 0.59
C LYS A 41 11.20 -7.75 1.64
N ASN A 42 11.45 -8.72 2.52
CA ASN A 42 12.59 -8.66 3.44
C ASN A 42 13.90 -9.07 2.73
N ASP A 43 15.03 -8.98 3.44
CA ASP A 43 16.36 -9.38 2.95
C ASP A 43 16.44 -10.83 2.48
N LYS A 44 15.52 -11.68 2.95
CA LYS A 44 15.40 -13.09 2.55
C LYS A 44 14.43 -13.29 1.37
N GLY A 45 13.99 -12.21 0.73
CA GLY A 45 13.04 -12.21 -0.38
C GLY A 45 11.60 -12.59 -0.02
N LYS A 46 11.27 -12.77 1.27
CA LYS A 46 9.92 -13.12 1.72
C LYS A 46 9.06 -11.87 1.89
N LEU A 47 7.79 -11.99 1.52
CA LEU A 47 6.80 -10.92 1.72
C LEU A 47 6.54 -10.69 3.21
N CYS A 48 6.45 -9.43 3.60
CA CYS A 48 6.14 -9.01 4.96
C CYS A 48 4.75 -9.49 5.39
N ALA A 49 3.75 -9.31 4.50
CA ALA A 49 2.36 -9.71 4.70
C ALA A 49 1.77 -9.21 6.05
N GLY A 50 2.21 -8.05 6.53
CA GLY A 50 1.60 -7.38 7.69
C GLY A 50 0.33 -6.64 7.29
N HIS A 51 -0.64 -6.49 8.20
CA HIS A 51 -1.85 -5.74 7.90
C HIS A 51 -1.55 -4.25 7.70
N LEU A 52 -2.17 -3.69 6.68
CA LEU A 52 -2.15 -2.25 6.41
C LEU A 52 -3.29 -1.58 7.17
N LYS A 53 -2.93 -0.72 8.12
CA LYS A 53 -3.90 0.07 8.89
C LYS A 53 -3.81 1.51 8.44
N ARG A 54 -4.95 2.19 8.35
CA ARG A 54 -4.97 3.63 8.12
C ARG A 54 -4.30 4.33 9.30
N TRP A 55 -3.43 5.28 9.00
CA TRP A 55 -2.62 5.98 9.97
C TRP A 55 -2.93 7.48 9.91
N TYR A 56 -3.45 8.02 11.02
CA TYR A 56 -3.88 9.41 11.13
C TYR A 56 -2.85 10.31 11.80
N PHE A 57 -2.00 9.74 12.66
CA PHE A 57 -1.04 10.48 13.47
C PHE A 57 0.36 10.39 12.86
N PHE A 58 0.51 10.88 11.63
CA PHE A 58 1.81 10.94 10.96
C PHE A 58 2.57 12.22 11.30
N GLY A 59 3.90 12.13 11.25
CA GLY A 59 4.79 13.24 11.59
C GLY A 59 4.74 14.40 10.60
N GLU A 60 5.43 15.49 10.95
CA GLU A 60 5.44 16.73 10.16
C GLU A 60 5.99 16.53 8.74
N GLU A 61 6.96 15.63 8.56
CA GLU A 61 7.53 15.32 7.25
C GLU A 61 6.47 14.78 6.27
N VAL A 62 5.70 13.77 6.71
CA VAL A 62 4.61 13.17 5.90
C VAL A 62 3.54 14.23 5.62
N SER A 63 3.22 15.04 6.62
CA SER A 63 2.24 16.12 6.51
C SER A 63 2.64 17.19 5.50
N ARG A 64 3.92 17.57 5.45
CA ARG A 64 4.46 18.53 4.49
C ARG A 64 4.50 17.98 3.07
N LYS A 65 4.84 16.69 2.90
CA LYS A 65 4.93 16.05 1.57
C LYS A 65 3.57 15.72 0.95
N TYR A 66 2.64 15.20 1.75
CA TYR A 66 1.38 14.63 1.24
C TYR A 66 0.13 15.39 1.68
N GLY A 67 0.25 16.30 2.64
CA GLY A 67 -0.86 17.08 3.22
C GLY A 67 -1.25 16.61 4.62
N LYS A 68 -1.85 17.51 5.41
CA LYS A 68 -2.31 17.26 6.79
C LYS A 68 -3.44 16.22 6.87
N ASP A 69 -4.29 16.19 5.85
CA ASP A 69 -5.45 15.30 5.78
C ASP A 69 -5.22 14.11 4.83
N ALA A 70 -3.96 13.87 4.46
CA ALA A 70 -3.61 12.77 3.55
C ALA A 70 -4.03 11.42 4.12
N GLU A 71 -4.65 10.60 3.28
CA GLU A 71 -4.88 9.21 3.62
C GLU A 71 -3.56 8.44 3.48
N VAL A 72 -3.07 7.90 4.58
CA VAL A 72 -1.84 7.10 4.60
C VAL A 72 -2.11 5.78 5.31
N TYR A 73 -1.59 4.70 4.76
CA TYR A 73 -1.64 3.37 5.36
C TYR A 73 -0.27 2.98 5.87
N ARG A 74 -0.20 2.40 7.06
CA ARG A 74 1.04 1.93 7.66
C ARG A 74 0.97 0.43 7.89
N CYS A 75 2.02 -0.28 7.48
CA CYS A 75 2.20 -1.69 7.83
C CYS A 75 2.50 -1.84 9.32
N GLU A 76 1.81 -2.74 10.01
CA GLU A 76 2.03 -2.98 11.44
C GLU A 76 3.37 -3.69 11.75
N LYS A 77 3.96 -4.41 10.78
CA LYS A 77 5.22 -5.15 10.96
C LYS A 77 6.45 -4.33 10.57
N CYS A 78 6.55 -3.94 9.29
CA CYS A 78 7.73 -3.26 8.75
C CYS A 78 7.61 -1.73 8.75
N LYS A 79 6.46 -1.17 9.16
CA LYS A 79 6.22 0.28 9.25
C LYS A 79 6.27 1.05 7.92
N THR A 80 6.50 0.38 6.79
CA THR A 80 6.36 0.93 5.44
C THR A 80 5.01 1.63 5.28
N LEU A 81 5.07 2.82 4.67
CA LEU A 81 3.90 3.64 4.39
C LEU A 81 3.39 3.36 2.98
N TYR A 82 2.07 3.41 2.82
CA TYR A 82 1.39 3.23 1.56
C TYR A 82 0.41 4.37 1.35
N LEU A 83 0.56 5.09 0.24
CA LEU A 83 -0.41 6.06 -0.24
C LEU A 83 -1.56 5.32 -0.94
N PRO A 84 -2.79 5.88 -0.93
CA PRO A 84 -3.93 5.31 -1.63
C PRO A 84 -3.62 5.13 -3.11
N HIS A 85 -4.28 4.15 -3.71
CA HIS A 85 -4.24 3.98 -5.16
C HIS A 85 -5.03 5.14 -5.80
N PRO A 86 -4.52 5.79 -6.86
CA PRO A 86 -5.17 6.97 -7.44
C PRO A 86 -6.56 6.69 -8.01
N GLU A 87 -6.79 5.45 -8.47
CA GLU A 87 -8.10 5.01 -8.99
C GLU A 87 -9.02 4.40 -7.92
N GLU A 88 -8.58 4.33 -6.66
CA GLU A 88 -9.45 3.91 -5.56
C GLU A 88 -9.99 5.13 -4.83
N GLU A 89 -11.31 5.18 -4.67
CA GLU A 89 -11.93 6.16 -3.79
C GLU A 89 -11.47 5.94 -2.33
N PRO A 90 -11.27 7.03 -1.57
CA PRO A 90 -10.93 6.98 -0.17
C PRO A 90 -11.86 6.04 0.59
N ARG A 91 -11.30 5.04 1.28
CA ARG A 91 -12.08 4.15 2.15
C ARG A 91 -12.23 4.80 3.51
N THR A 92 -12.78 5.99 3.54
CA THR A 92 -13.16 6.68 4.76
C THR A 92 -14.45 6.07 5.28
N GLY A 93 -14.44 5.66 6.56
CA GLY A 93 -15.55 4.99 7.21
C GLY A 93 -16.84 5.80 7.14
N THR A 94 -17.96 5.08 7.06
CA THR A 94 -19.36 5.55 7.06
C THR A 94 -20.01 5.82 5.70
N LEU A 95 -19.76 5.00 4.66
CA LEU A 95 -20.77 4.63 3.65
C LEU A 95 -20.14 3.60 2.69
N SER A 96 -20.31 2.33 3.05
CA SER A 96 -20.58 1.31 2.04
C SER A 96 -21.88 1.75 1.36
N TRP A 97 -21.88 2.01 0.05
CA TRP A 97 -23.08 1.80 -0.74
C TRP A 97 -22.94 0.46 -1.47
#